data_AF-A0A078A2V9-F1
#
_entry.id   AF-A0A078A2V9-F1
#
_cell.length_a   1.000
_cell.length_b   1.000
_cell.length_c   1.000
_cell.angle_alpha   90.00
_cell.angle_beta   90.00
_cell.angle_gamma   90.00
#
_symmetry.space_group_name_H-M   'P 1'
#
loop_
_entity.id
_entity.type
_entity.pdbx_description
1 polymer ?
#
loop_
_entity_poly.entity_id
_entity_poly.type
_entity_poly.pdbx_seq_one_letter_code
_entity_poly.pdbx_strand_id
1 'polypeptide(L)'
;MIDSSVCNPCDDNCFECATQHECISCKKGFFLSTDSNQKTTGKCLLKSGTAEFTLYVDSIYGRHTTNETTGMTLDDPFYSLQSAITKAYEYGAMYEKSIINIKLVSGKIHSMLRYDDNILLPRAYDQNSQATAIKIDTIDKTQVKVLYKLRDKYTFFVGGGLEIRNIAFDAIDSIIDTRYTNLNITLLSSNEYACLEDLFSNCCKIQKEDSSGKYIISGPDFCLLKILPNDQCHLPIGGSLIQFDISSQTSLASPQVLILELHYGQIRNQN
;
A
#
# COMPACT_ATOMS: atom_id res chain seq x y z
N MET A 1 -34.56 -22.93 7.11
CA MET A 1 -34.26 -23.21 8.52
C MET A 1 -32.91 -23.91 8.52
N ILE A 2 -31.94 -23.47 9.35
CA ILE A 2 -30.68 -24.20 9.53
C ILE A 2 -30.92 -25.10 10.75
N ASP A 3 -31.00 -26.41 10.53
CA ASP A 3 -31.44 -27.37 11.56
C ASP A 3 -30.33 -27.75 12.56
N SER A 4 -29.07 -27.48 12.23
CA SER A 4 -27.94 -27.54 13.17
C SER A 4 -26.72 -26.81 12.62
N SER A 5 -25.94 -26.17 13.51
CA SER A 5 -24.59 -25.69 13.22
C SER A 5 -23.60 -26.44 14.10
N VAL A 6 -22.56 -27.03 13.50
CA VAL A 6 -21.50 -27.76 14.22
C VAL A 6 -20.19 -27.01 14.02
N CYS A 7 -19.49 -26.72 15.12
CA CYS A 7 -18.14 -26.19 15.08
C CYS A 7 -17.16 -27.34 14.89
N ASN A 8 -16.43 -27.34 13.78
CA ASN A 8 -15.31 -28.27 13.60
C ASN A 8 -14.05 -27.65 14.21
N PRO A 9 -13.19 -28.45 14.86
CA PRO A 9 -11.89 -27.97 15.31
C PRO A 9 -11.01 -27.62 14.10
N CYS A 10 -10.36 -26.47 14.17
CA CYS A 10 -9.34 -26.07 13.21
C CYS A 10 -8.03 -26.84 13.47
N ASP A 11 -7.12 -26.85 12.49
CA ASP A 11 -5.71 -27.20 12.74
C ASP A 11 -5.14 -26.34 13.87
N ASP A 12 -4.28 -26.94 14.71
CA ASP A 12 -3.73 -26.30 15.89
C ASP A 12 -2.93 -25.02 15.58
N ASN A 13 -2.44 -24.85 14.35
CA ASN A 13 -1.69 -23.67 13.95
C ASN A 13 -2.57 -22.56 13.36
N CYS A 14 -3.82 -22.87 12.98
CA CYS A 14 -4.77 -21.86 12.49
C CYS A 14 -5.25 -20.97 13.65
N PHE A 15 -5.27 -19.65 13.43
CA PHE A 15 -6.04 -18.75 14.29
C PHE A 15 -7.51 -18.74 13.86
N GLU A 16 -7.75 -18.67 12.55
CA GLU A 16 -9.06 -18.85 11.92
C GLU A 16 -8.93 -19.87 10.80
N CYS A 17 -9.94 -20.73 10.62
CA CYS A 17 -9.94 -21.74 9.58
C CYS A 17 -11.17 -21.65 8.68
N ALA A 18 -10.95 -21.92 7.38
CA ALA A 18 -12.01 -22.08 6.40
C ALA A 18 -12.53 -23.53 6.42
N THR A 19 -11.64 -24.48 6.67
CA THR A 19 -11.95 -25.90 6.83
C THR A 19 -11.06 -26.51 7.92
N GLN A 20 -11.24 -27.78 8.26
CA GLN A 20 -10.38 -28.48 9.22
C GLN A 20 -8.89 -28.48 8.83
N HIS A 21 -8.56 -28.32 7.54
CA HIS A 21 -7.18 -28.39 7.03
C HIS A 21 -6.72 -27.13 6.28
N GLU A 22 -7.59 -26.13 6.13
CA GLU A 22 -7.26 -24.84 5.52
C GLU A 22 -7.51 -23.70 6.51
N CYS A 23 -6.45 -22.94 6.78
CA CYS A 23 -6.48 -21.73 7.58
C CYS A 23 -6.85 -20.51 6.73
N ILE A 24 -7.54 -19.55 7.34
CA ILE A 24 -7.72 -18.18 6.84
C ILE A 24 -6.63 -17.28 7.43
N SER A 25 -6.22 -17.53 8.68
CA SER A 25 -5.19 -16.78 9.37
C SER A 25 -4.43 -17.68 10.35
N CYS A 26 -3.21 -17.29 10.70
CA CYS A 26 -2.31 -18.10 11.53
C CYS A 26 -2.11 -17.51 12.91
N LYS A 27 -1.83 -18.40 13.87
CA LYS A 27 -1.40 -18.01 15.22
C LYS A 27 -0.02 -17.35 15.17
N LYS A 28 0.30 -16.61 16.23
CA LYS A 28 1.64 -16.02 16.44
C LYS A 28 2.77 -17.03 16.18
N GLY A 29 3.76 -16.62 15.40
CA GLY A 29 4.93 -17.45 15.06
C GLY A 29 4.75 -18.27 13.78
N PHE A 30 3.57 -18.21 13.16
CA PHE A 30 3.27 -18.87 11.89
C PHE A 30 2.84 -17.86 10.83
N PHE A 31 2.99 -18.23 9.57
CA PHE A 31 2.47 -17.49 8.41
C PHE A 31 1.60 -18.40 7.55
N LEU A 32 0.65 -17.81 6.84
CA LEU A 32 -0.25 -18.55 5.94
C LEU A 32 0.41 -18.71 4.58
N SER A 33 0.56 -19.96 4.12
CA SER A 33 0.99 -20.29 2.76
C SER A 33 -0.19 -20.80 1.93
N THR A 34 -0.52 -20.11 0.83
CA THR A 34 -1.72 -20.38 -0.01
C THR A 34 -1.43 -21.19 -1.27
N ASP A 35 -0.19 -21.65 -1.46
CA ASP A 35 0.35 -22.37 -2.64
C ASP A 35 0.16 -21.68 -4.01
N SER A 36 -0.67 -20.64 -4.11
CA SER A 36 -1.07 -19.95 -5.34
C SER A 36 -1.59 -18.53 -5.09
N ASN A 37 -1.59 -17.69 -6.12
CA ASN A 37 -2.08 -16.29 -6.07
C ASN A 37 -3.57 -16.18 -6.40
N GLN A 38 -4.30 -17.30 -6.31
CA GLN A 38 -5.74 -17.36 -6.62
C GLN A 38 -6.57 -17.69 -5.37
N LYS A 39 -5.91 -17.90 -4.23
CA LYS A 39 -6.55 -18.30 -2.98
C LYS A 39 -6.04 -17.44 -1.83
N THR A 40 -6.91 -17.25 -0.86
CA THR A 40 -6.63 -16.57 0.41
C THR A 40 -6.67 -17.53 1.61
N THR A 41 -6.82 -18.83 1.35
CA THR A 41 -6.78 -19.91 2.35
C THR A 41 -5.61 -20.84 2.06
N GLY A 42 -5.09 -21.49 3.11
CA GLY A 42 -3.86 -22.26 3.00
C GLY A 42 -3.42 -22.93 4.29
N LYS A 43 -2.13 -23.23 4.42
CA LYS A 43 -1.56 -23.88 5.61
C LYS A 43 -0.72 -22.91 6.43
N CYS A 44 -0.81 -23.01 7.74
CA CYS A 44 0.06 -22.27 8.64
C CYS A 44 1.42 -22.97 8.77
N LEU A 45 2.47 -22.28 8.38
CA LEU A 45 3.85 -22.78 8.44
C LEU A 45 4.64 -21.96 9.46
N LEU A 46 5.55 -22.63 10.18
CA LEU A 46 6.36 -22.00 11.21
C LEU A 46 7.33 -20.98 10.56
N LYS A 47 7.39 -19.79 11.14
CA LYS A 47 8.35 -18.75 10.74
C LYS A 47 9.73 -19.12 11.26
N SER A 48 10.78 -18.76 10.52
CA SER A 48 12.15 -19.03 10.96
C SER A 48 13.15 -18.01 10.46
N GLY A 49 14.08 -17.60 11.33
CA GLY A 49 15.26 -16.84 10.96
C GLY A 49 14.98 -15.37 10.63
N THR A 50 15.98 -14.73 10.05
CA THR A 50 15.96 -13.31 9.71
C THR A 50 16.29 -13.08 8.25
N ALA A 51 15.70 -12.07 7.63
CA ALA A 51 16.02 -11.71 6.26
C ALA A 51 16.12 -10.20 6.03
N GLU A 52 16.92 -9.82 5.05
CA GLU A 52 16.96 -8.47 4.51
C GLU A 52 16.89 -8.52 2.99
N PHE A 53 15.95 -7.77 2.42
CA PHE A 53 15.73 -7.70 0.97
C PHE A 53 15.79 -6.25 0.49
N THR A 54 16.17 -6.07 -0.77
CA THR A 54 16.01 -4.78 -1.46
C THR A 54 15.15 -5.00 -2.69
N LEU A 55 14.08 -4.21 -2.81
CA LEU A 55 13.14 -4.21 -3.91
C LEU A 55 13.24 -2.87 -4.63
N TYR A 56 13.20 -2.88 -5.95
CA TYR A 56 13.25 -1.70 -6.80
C TYR A 56 11.89 -1.41 -7.40
N VAL A 57 11.57 -0.14 -7.54
CA VAL A 57 10.34 0.33 -8.18
C VAL A 57 10.68 1.28 -9.30
N ASP A 58 10.24 0.95 -10.50
CA ASP A 58 10.38 1.79 -11.69
C ASP A 58 9.06 1.85 -12.45
N SER A 59 8.34 2.97 -12.33
CA SER A 59 7.06 3.15 -13.04
C SER A 59 7.32 3.38 -14.53
N ILE A 60 6.89 2.43 -15.38
CA ILE A 60 7.07 2.47 -16.84
C ILE A 60 5.71 2.32 -17.53
N TYR A 61 5.43 3.20 -18.49
CA TYR A 61 4.17 3.17 -19.26
C TYR A 61 3.95 1.80 -19.92
N GLY A 62 2.75 1.25 -19.78
CA GLY A 62 2.35 -0.03 -20.39
C GLY A 62 3.03 -1.27 -19.81
N ARG A 63 3.79 -1.14 -18.71
CA ARG A 63 4.34 -2.29 -17.97
C ARG A 63 3.58 -2.51 -16.67
N HIS A 64 3.38 -3.78 -16.35
CA HIS A 64 2.69 -4.22 -15.14
C HIS A 64 3.52 -5.27 -14.42
N THR A 65 3.43 -5.29 -13.09
CA THR A 65 4.06 -6.34 -12.28
C THR A 65 3.32 -7.66 -12.51
N THR A 66 4.08 -8.74 -12.71
CA THR A 66 3.54 -10.08 -12.88
C THR A 66 3.96 -11.00 -11.72
N ASN A 67 3.44 -12.22 -11.71
CA ASN A 67 3.81 -13.24 -10.73
C ASN A 67 5.30 -13.63 -10.79
N GLU A 68 5.95 -13.34 -11.90
CA GLU A 68 7.36 -13.67 -12.17
C GLU A 68 8.29 -12.53 -11.78
N THR A 69 7.77 -11.30 -11.68
CA THR A 69 8.54 -10.13 -11.24
C THR A 69 8.99 -10.32 -9.79
N THR A 70 10.30 -10.28 -9.58
CA THR A 70 10.92 -10.39 -8.25
C THR A 70 11.11 -9.02 -7.59
N GLY A 71 11.31 -7.97 -8.39
CA GLY A 71 11.64 -6.64 -7.89
C GLY A 71 13.06 -6.54 -7.34
N MET A 72 13.88 -7.59 -7.35
CA MET A 72 15.16 -7.61 -6.61
C MET A 72 16.31 -6.91 -7.34
N THR A 73 16.12 -6.53 -8.61
CA THR A 73 17.12 -5.84 -9.41
C THR A 73 16.51 -4.66 -10.15
N LEU A 74 17.34 -3.77 -10.68
CA LEU A 74 16.90 -2.66 -11.54
C LEU A 74 16.43 -3.13 -12.92
N ASP A 75 16.87 -4.31 -13.37
CA ASP A 75 16.43 -4.90 -14.64
C ASP A 75 15.11 -5.66 -14.53
N ASP A 76 14.71 -6.02 -13.30
CA ASP A 76 13.42 -6.63 -12.96
C ASP A 76 12.76 -5.88 -11.78
N PRO A 77 12.39 -4.58 -11.95
CA PRO A 77 11.75 -3.80 -10.89
C PRO A 77 10.24 -4.07 -10.83
N PHE A 78 9.63 -3.73 -9.71
CA PHE A 78 8.18 -3.56 -9.65
C PHE A 78 7.76 -2.29 -10.40
N TYR A 79 6.61 -2.35 -11.07
CA TYR A 79 6.10 -1.22 -11.87
C TYR A 79 5.09 -0.35 -11.13
N SER A 80 4.74 -0.72 -9.89
CA SER A 80 3.96 0.12 -8.97
C SER A 80 4.45 -0.03 -7.53
N LEU A 81 4.34 1.04 -6.75
CA LEU A 81 4.70 1.02 -5.33
C LEU A 81 3.80 0.07 -4.53
N GLN A 82 2.52 -0.05 -4.91
CA GLN A 82 1.60 -1.01 -4.30
C GLN A 82 2.08 -2.45 -4.46
N SER A 83 2.48 -2.83 -5.68
CA SER A 83 3.00 -4.19 -5.94
C SER A 83 4.24 -4.48 -5.11
N ALA A 84 5.15 -3.52 -5.00
CA ALA A 84 6.36 -3.67 -4.19
C ALA A 84 6.04 -3.83 -2.70
N ILE A 85 5.08 -3.09 -2.16
CA ILE A 85 4.67 -3.22 -0.76
C ILE A 85 3.95 -4.57 -0.52
N THR A 86 3.05 -4.98 -1.42
CA THR A 86 2.40 -6.29 -1.33
C THR A 86 3.42 -7.42 -1.32
N LYS A 87 4.43 -7.35 -2.20
CA LYS A 87 5.53 -8.32 -2.27
C LYS A 87 6.48 -8.23 -1.09
N ALA A 88 6.70 -7.05 -0.53
CA ALA A 88 7.49 -6.88 0.69
C ALA A 88 6.87 -7.67 1.87
N TYR A 89 5.55 -7.58 2.04
CA TYR A 89 4.87 -8.39 3.06
C TYR A 89 4.94 -9.89 2.75
N GLU A 90 4.76 -10.30 1.49
CA GLU A 90 4.88 -11.70 1.07
C GLU A 90 6.28 -12.27 1.38
N TYR A 91 7.35 -11.57 0.99
CA TYR A 91 8.72 -12.01 1.23
C TYR A 91 9.07 -11.99 2.71
N GLY A 92 8.58 -11.01 3.46
CA GLY A 92 8.84 -10.90 4.89
C GLY A 92 8.07 -11.91 5.75
N ALA A 93 6.93 -12.42 5.28
CA ALA A 93 6.01 -13.26 6.06
C ALA A 93 6.66 -14.53 6.64
N MET A 94 7.64 -15.11 5.94
CA MET A 94 8.28 -16.38 6.31
C MET A 94 9.27 -16.25 7.48
N TYR A 95 9.67 -15.03 7.84
CA TYR A 95 10.78 -14.76 8.76
C TYR A 95 10.30 -14.19 10.10
N GLU A 96 10.93 -14.63 11.19
CA GLU A 96 10.68 -14.10 12.53
C GLU A 96 11.00 -12.61 12.65
N LYS A 97 11.93 -12.14 11.82
CA LYS A 97 12.22 -10.71 11.61
C LYS A 97 12.70 -10.49 10.18
N SER A 98 12.13 -9.52 9.48
CA SER A 98 12.61 -9.15 8.15
C SER A 98 12.68 -7.65 7.96
N ILE A 99 13.63 -7.19 7.15
CA ILE A 99 13.76 -5.80 6.73
C ILE A 99 13.66 -5.76 5.21
N ILE A 100 12.69 -5.02 4.68
CA ILE A 100 12.51 -4.85 3.24
C ILE A 100 12.79 -3.40 2.88
N ASN A 101 13.84 -3.18 2.09
CA ASN A 101 14.18 -1.86 1.56
C ASN A 101 13.53 -1.70 0.18
N ILE A 102 12.52 -0.85 0.05
CA ILE A 102 11.90 -0.48 -1.23
C ILE A 102 12.58 0.79 -1.75
N LYS A 103 13.18 0.72 -2.93
CA LYS A 103 13.95 1.79 -3.56
C LYS A 103 13.27 2.26 -4.85
N LEU A 104 12.74 3.49 -4.83
CA LEU A 104 12.13 4.11 -6.00
C LEU A 104 13.19 4.74 -6.89
N VAL A 105 13.08 4.53 -8.20
CA VAL A 105 13.92 5.21 -9.20
C VAL A 105 13.66 6.71 -9.15
N SER A 106 14.73 7.48 -8.93
CA SER A 106 14.70 8.93 -8.78
C SER A 106 14.42 9.65 -10.10
N GLY A 107 13.92 10.90 -10.01
CA GLY A 107 13.61 11.73 -11.20
C GLY A 107 12.40 11.26 -12.02
N LYS A 108 11.68 10.23 -11.57
CA LYS A 108 10.45 9.72 -12.21
C LYS A 108 9.23 9.99 -11.34
N ILE A 109 8.07 10.07 -11.98
CA ILE A 109 6.78 10.05 -11.30
C ILE A 109 6.41 8.59 -11.05
N HIS A 110 6.03 8.30 -9.81
CA HIS A 110 5.47 6.99 -9.43
C HIS A 110 4.01 7.16 -9.06
N SER A 111 3.26 6.07 -8.97
CA SER A 111 1.85 6.14 -8.59
C SER A 111 1.38 4.93 -7.79
N MET A 112 0.29 5.17 -7.07
CA MET A 112 -0.52 4.17 -6.41
C MET A 112 -1.94 4.30 -6.96
N LEU A 113 -2.34 3.39 -7.84
CA LEU A 113 -3.60 3.41 -8.58
C LEU A 113 -4.70 2.64 -7.85
N ARG A 114 -5.91 3.19 -7.91
CA ARG A 114 -7.10 2.61 -7.28
C ARG A 114 -7.59 1.34 -7.92
N TYR A 115 -7.46 1.26 -9.24
CA TYR A 115 -7.94 0.17 -10.08
C TYR A 115 -6.75 -0.44 -10.80
N ASP A 116 -5.80 -0.94 -10.03
CA ASP A 116 -4.74 -1.79 -10.58
C ASP A 116 -5.26 -3.23 -10.58
N ASP A 117 -5.86 -3.63 -11.70
CA ASP A 117 -6.41 -4.98 -11.91
C ASP A 117 -5.32 -6.08 -11.84
N ASN A 118 -4.05 -5.68 -11.81
CA ASN A 118 -2.90 -6.59 -11.74
C ASN A 118 -2.32 -6.74 -10.33
N ILE A 119 -3.01 -6.28 -9.26
CA ILE A 119 -2.55 -6.54 -7.90
C ILE A 119 -2.67 -8.05 -7.60
N LEU A 120 -1.52 -8.69 -7.56
CA LEU A 120 -1.40 -10.13 -7.33
C LEU A 120 -1.64 -10.43 -5.85
N LEU A 121 -2.47 -11.44 -5.58
CA LEU A 121 -2.63 -11.96 -4.22
C LEU A 121 -1.30 -12.59 -3.75
N PRO A 122 -0.84 -12.28 -2.54
CA PRO A 122 0.34 -12.93 -1.96
C PRO A 122 0.21 -14.45 -1.89
N ARG A 123 1.35 -15.16 -1.90
CA ARG A 123 1.42 -16.60 -1.54
C ARG A 123 1.67 -16.84 -0.07
N ALA A 124 2.12 -15.81 0.63
CA ALA A 124 2.49 -15.85 2.02
C ALA A 124 1.89 -14.64 2.73
N TYR A 125 1.12 -14.89 3.80
CA TYR A 125 0.47 -13.85 4.58
C TYR A 125 0.90 -13.93 6.04
N ASP A 126 1.31 -12.80 6.59
CA ASP A 126 1.57 -12.62 8.01
C ASP A 126 0.67 -11.53 8.60
N GLN A 127 -0.64 -11.76 8.48
CA GLN A 127 -1.66 -10.79 8.86
C GLN A 127 -1.57 -10.37 10.34
N ASN A 128 -1.14 -11.30 11.19
CA ASN A 128 -1.27 -11.19 12.64
C ASN A 128 0.07 -11.07 13.39
N SER A 129 1.19 -11.57 12.85
CA SER A 129 2.49 -11.49 13.54
C SER A 129 3.31 -10.27 13.09
N GLN A 130 3.03 -9.76 11.88
CA GLN A 130 3.59 -8.56 11.24
C GLN A 130 5.05 -8.24 11.61
N ALA A 131 5.95 -9.22 11.48
CA ALA A 131 7.36 -9.05 11.88
C ALA A 131 8.21 -8.27 10.86
N THR A 132 7.62 -7.92 9.72
CA THR A 132 8.30 -7.27 8.60
C THR A 132 8.41 -5.77 8.83
N ALA A 133 9.62 -5.25 8.79
CA ALA A 133 9.89 -3.82 8.73
C ALA A 133 10.05 -3.38 7.26
N ILE A 134 9.31 -2.36 6.83
CA ILE A 134 9.39 -1.82 5.47
C ILE A 134 10.02 -0.43 5.49
N LYS A 135 11.04 -0.24 4.66
CA LYS A 135 11.73 1.03 4.48
C LYS A 135 11.62 1.49 3.04
N ILE A 136 10.89 2.57 2.80
CA ILE A 136 10.65 3.15 1.49
C ILE A 136 11.51 4.40 1.35
N ASP A 137 12.34 4.45 0.31
CA ASP A 137 13.21 5.58 0.03
C ASP A 137 13.50 5.65 -1.48
N THR A 138 14.17 6.70 -1.92
CA THR A 138 14.67 6.80 -3.30
C THR A 138 16.10 6.26 -3.40
N ILE A 139 16.53 5.91 -4.62
CA ILE A 139 17.86 5.36 -4.88
C ILE A 139 18.96 6.36 -4.50
N ASP A 140 18.79 7.64 -4.89
CA ASP A 140 19.77 8.71 -4.71
C ASP A 140 19.45 9.64 -3.52
N LYS A 141 18.42 9.34 -2.73
CA LYS A 141 17.92 10.14 -1.60
C LYS A 141 17.35 11.52 -2.00
N THR A 142 17.06 11.74 -3.28
CA THR A 142 16.30 12.91 -3.73
C THR A 142 14.81 12.68 -3.53
N GLN A 143 14.04 13.76 -3.36
CA GLN A 143 12.60 13.65 -3.19
C GLN A 143 11.92 13.20 -4.49
N VAL A 144 11.09 12.15 -4.42
CA VAL A 144 10.21 11.70 -5.51
C VAL A 144 8.74 11.97 -5.16
N LYS A 145 7.96 12.31 -6.18
CA LYS A 145 6.52 12.42 -6.08
C LYS A 145 5.85 11.08 -6.41
N VAL A 146 4.93 10.65 -5.55
CA VAL A 146 4.05 9.50 -5.79
C VAL A 146 2.61 9.99 -5.93
N LEU A 147 1.98 9.80 -7.09
CA LEU A 147 0.56 10.10 -7.30
C LEU A 147 -0.28 9.10 -6.52
N TYR A 148 -0.93 9.55 -5.45
CA TYR A 148 -1.71 8.70 -4.57
C TYR A 148 -3.19 8.80 -4.92
N LYS A 149 -3.70 7.78 -5.64
CA LYS A 149 -5.09 7.75 -6.13
C LYS A 149 -5.99 6.81 -5.31
N LEU A 150 -5.48 6.26 -4.20
CA LEU A 150 -6.13 5.21 -3.41
C LEU A 150 -7.16 5.70 -2.39
N ARG A 151 -7.23 6.99 -2.09
CA ARG A 151 -8.12 7.55 -1.06
C ARG A 151 -7.93 6.87 0.30
N ASP A 152 -8.98 6.26 0.84
CA ASP A 152 -9.05 5.56 2.13
C ASP A 152 -8.99 4.04 1.95
N LYS A 153 -8.68 3.57 0.73
CA LYS A 153 -8.65 2.13 0.41
C LYS A 153 -7.31 1.48 0.72
N TYR A 154 -6.31 2.26 1.09
CA TYR A 154 -4.99 1.74 1.41
C TYR A 154 -4.53 2.15 2.79
N THR A 155 -4.06 1.17 3.53
CA THR A 155 -3.51 1.33 4.86
C THR A 155 -2.11 0.78 4.87
N PHE A 156 -1.15 1.62 5.23
CA PHE A 156 0.21 1.20 5.54
C PHE A 156 0.23 0.58 6.93
N PHE A 157 0.59 -0.70 7.02
CA PHE A 157 0.81 -1.35 8.30
C PHE A 157 2.22 -1.04 8.82
N VAL A 158 2.32 -0.71 10.11
CA VAL A 158 3.62 -0.37 10.72
C VAL A 158 4.42 -1.62 11.10
N GLY A 159 3.81 -2.80 11.20
CA GLY A 159 4.48 -4.10 11.40
C GLY A 159 5.74 -4.06 12.28
N GLY A 160 6.85 -4.62 11.80
CA GLY A 160 8.16 -4.56 12.48
C GLY A 160 8.82 -3.16 12.44
N GLY A 161 8.24 -2.25 11.67
CA GLY A 161 8.63 -0.86 11.48
C GLY A 161 8.18 -0.35 10.10
N LEU A 162 7.85 0.93 10.00
CA LEU A 162 7.61 1.61 8.74
C LEU A 162 8.45 2.88 8.67
N GLU A 163 9.28 2.97 7.64
CA GLU A 163 10.10 4.13 7.35
C GLU A 163 9.79 4.62 5.95
N ILE A 164 9.43 5.89 5.80
CA ILE A 164 9.19 6.53 4.51
C ILE A 164 10.06 7.77 4.44
N ARG A 165 11.01 7.77 3.51
CA ARG A 165 11.98 8.84 3.30
C ARG A 165 11.90 9.36 1.88
N ASN A 166 11.99 10.68 1.73
CA ASN A 166 12.10 11.33 0.42
C ASN A 166 10.94 11.01 -0.54
N ILE A 167 9.79 10.63 0.00
CA ILE A 167 8.57 10.37 -0.78
C ILE A 167 7.54 11.45 -0.44
N ALA A 168 7.07 12.16 -1.47
CA ALA A 168 5.95 13.09 -1.37
C ALA A 168 4.72 12.49 -2.06
N PHE A 169 3.72 12.08 -1.27
CA PHE A 169 2.45 11.60 -1.80
C PHE A 169 1.59 12.78 -2.26
N ASP A 170 1.26 12.81 -3.55
CA ASP A 170 0.33 13.76 -4.16
C ASP A 170 -1.06 13.11 -4.21
N ALA A 171 -1.88 13.38 -3.19
CA ALA A 171 -3.18 12.76 -3.01
C ALA A 171 -4.34 13.55 -3.64
N ILE A 172 -4.07 14.40 -4.64
CA ILE A 172 -5.09 15.28 -5.23
C ILE A 172 -6.22 14.55 -5.96
N ASP A 173 -5.96 13.33 -6.43
CA ASP A 173 -6.96 12.48 -7.10
C ASP A 173 -7.76 11.62 -6.12
N SER A 174 -7.40 11.65 -4.83
CA SER A 174 -8.09 10.93 -3.77
C SER A 174 -9.35 11.67 -3.29
N ILE A 175 -10.10 12.30 -4.20
CA ILE A 175 -11.27 13.14 -3.87
C ILE A 175 -12.53 12.28 -3.63
N ILE A 176 -13.37 12.82 -2.74
CA ILE A 176 -14.68 12.31 -2.36
C ILE A 176 -15.66 12.61 -3.50
N ASP A 177 -15.89 11.64 -4.39
CA ASP A 177 -17.02 11.71 -5.33
C ASP A 177 -18.33 11.87 -4.56
N THR A 178 -18.92 13.06 -4.59
CA THR A 178 -20.13 13.42 -3.84
C THR A 178 -21.34 12.52 -4.09
N ARG A 179 -21.32 11.66 -5.12
CA ARG A 179 -22.30 10.59 -5.40
C ARG A 179 -22.19 9.39 -4.43
N TYR A 180 -21.75 9.65 -3.20
CA TYR A 180 -21.21 8.77 -2.14
C TYR A 180 -22.07 7.61 -1.63
N THR A 181 -23.10 7.17 -2.35
CA THR A 181 -23.88 5.99 -1.92
C THR A 181 -23.52 4.72 -2.65
N ASN A 182 -23.02 4.76 -3.89
CA ASN A 182 -22.46 3.61 -4.60
C ASN A 182 -21.70 4.12 -5.82
N LEU A 183 -20.36 4.05 -5.83
CA LEU A 183 -19.58 4.22 -7.06
C LEU A 183 -20.06 3.15 -8.03
N ASN A 184 -20.82 3.55 -9.05
CA ASN A 184 -21.23 2.64 -10.08
C ASN A 184 -19.98 2.26 -10.88
N ILE A 185 -19.52 1.01 -10.72
CA ILE A 185 -18.33 0.48 -11.39
C ILE A 185 -18.47 0.62 -12.92
N THR A 186 -19.68 0.65 -13.47
CA THR A 186 -19.90 0.88 -14.92
C THR A 186 -19.61 2.32 -15.35
N LEU A 187 -19.46 3.27 -14.42
CA LEU A 187 -18.98 4.62 -14.73
C LEU A 187 -17.46 4.70 -14.77
N LEU A 188 -16.73 3.68 -14.29
CA LEU A 188 -15.26 3.65 -14.37
C LEU A 188 -14.79 3.45 -15.81
N SER A 189 -15.56 2.74 -16.63
CA SER A 189 -15.35 2.64 -18.08
C SER A 189 -15.83 3.88 -18.84
N SER A 190 -16.37 4.89 -18.15
CA SER A 190 -16.64 6.17 -18.80
C SER A 190 -15.34 6.95 -18.96
N ASN A 191 -15.24 7.71 -20.05
CA ASN A 191 -14.07 8.54 -20.35
C ASN A 191 -13.70 9.50 -19.22
N GLU A 192 -14.62 9.83 -18.31
CA GLU A 192 -14.37 10.72 -17.18
C GLU A 192 -13.39 10.12 -16.16
N TYR A 193 -13.39 8.80 -15.94
CA TYR A 193 -12.57 8.14 -14.90
C TYR A 193 -11.28 7.54 -15.44
N ALA A 194 -11.09 7.52 -16.77
CA ALA A 194 -9.91 6.95 -17.41
C ALA A 194 -8.58 7.55 -16.90
N CYS A 195 -8.58 8.82 -16.48
CA CYS A 195 -7.39 9.45 -15.91
C CYS A 195 -6.95 8.86 -14.56
N LEU A 196 -7.81 8.11 -13.85
CA LEU A 196 -7.45 7.43 -12.60
C LEU A 196 -6.58 6.20 -12.84
N GLU A 197 -6.50 5.73 -14.08
CA GLU A 197 -5.60 4.67 -14.54
C GLU A 197 -4.27 5.24 -15.07
N ASP A 198 -4.17 6.56 -15.28
CA ASP A 198 -2.93 7.22 -15.71
C ASP A 198 -1.90 7.22 -14.57
N LEU A 199 -0.76 6.57 -14.84
CA LEU A 199 0.38 6.44 -13.94
C LEU A 199 1.13 7.76 -13.68
N PHE A 200 1.04 8.73 -14.59
CA PHE A 200 1.92 9.89 -14.66
C PHE A 200 1.21 11.24 -14.56
N SER A 201 -0.12 11.26 -14.62
CA SER A 201 -0.91 12.49 -14.56
C SER A 201 -1.98 12.42 -13.47
N ASN A 202 -2.25 13.55 -12.81
CA ASN A 202 -3.43 13.68 -11.96
C ASN A 202 -4.68 14.01 -12.80
N CYS A 203 -5.84 13.50 -12.38
CA CYS A 203 -7.16 13.88 -12.88
C CYS A 203 -7.54 15.29 -12.43
N CYS A 204 -7.28 15.57 -11.15
CA CYS A 204 -7.68 16.78 -10.47
C CYS A 204 -6.50 17.74 -10.37
N LYS A 205 -6.78 19.04 -10.46
CA LYS A 205 -5.79 20.11 -10.31
C LYS A 205 -6.33 21.15 -9.34
N ILE A 206 -5.50 21.50 -8.36
CA ILE A 206 -5.77 22.56 -7.39
C ILE A 206 -4.80 23.70 -7.73
N GLN A 207 -5.36 24.87 -7.99
CA GLN A 207 -4.61 26.09 -8.28
C GLN A 207 -5.07 27.19 -7.33
N LYS A 208 -4.13 27.98 -6.82
CA LYS A 208 -4.45 29.17 -6.04
C LYS A 208 -4.62 30.34 -7.02
N GLU A 209 -5.77 30.98 -6.99
CA GLU A 209 -6.05 32.15 -7.82
C GLU A 209 -5.31 33.37 -7.24
N ASP A 210 -4.46 34.00 -8.05
CA ASP A 210 -3.58 35.10 -7.61
C ASP A 210 -4.36 36.33 -7.11
N SER A 211 -5.56 36.57 -7.66
CA SER A 211 -6.37 37.76 -7.37
C SER A 211 -7.18 37.65 -6.07
N SER A 212 -7.69 36.46 -5.75
CA SER A 212 -8.58 36.25 -4.60
C SER A 212 -7.93 35.44 -3.48
N GLY A 213 -6.78 34.81 -3.73
CA GLY A 213 -6.15 33.85 -2.83
C GLY A 213 -6.95 32.55 -2.64
N LYS A 214 -8.06 32.37 -3.36
CA LYS A 214 -8.92 31.18 -3.25
C LYS A 214 -8.34 30.02 -4.06
N TYR A 215 -8.60 28.81 -3.59
CA TYR A 215 -8.27 27.60 -4.32
C TYR A 215 -9.37 27.25 -5.32
N ILE A 216 -9.00 27.14 -6.59
CA ILE A 216 -9.84 26.63 -7.68
C ILE A 216 -9.44 25.19 -7.93
N ILE A 217 -10.44 24.32 -7.99
CA ILE A 217 -10.26 22.92 -8.33
C ILE A 217 -10.81 22.72 -9.75
N SER A 218 -10.01 22.12 -10.62
CA SER A 218 -10.42 21.76 -11.97
C SER A 218 -10.19 20.27 -12.22
N GLY A 219 -11.00 19.71 -13.11
CA GLY A 219 -11.01 18.29 -13.44
C GLY A 219 -12.44 17.79 -13.67
N PRO A 220 -12.62 16.47 -13.82
CA PRO A 220 -13.95 15.86 -13.91
C PRO A 220 -14.82 16.11 -12.66
N ASP A 221 -16.12 15.81 -12.75
CA ASP A 221 -17.10 16.07 -11.68
C ASP A 221 -16.74 15.45 -10.32
N PHE A 222 -15.96 14.37 -10.29
CA PHE A 222 -15.50 13.78 -9.03
C PHE A 222 -14.38 14.57 -8.35
N CYS A 223 -13.79 15.59 -8.98
CA CYS A 223 -12.79 16.47 -8.39
C CYS A 223 -13.41 17.52 -7.44
N LEU A 224 -14.73 17.50 -7.22
CA LEU A 224 -15.41 18.43 -6.34
C LEU A 224 -15.14 18.11 -4.86
N LEU A 225 -14.52 19.04 -4.15
CA LEU A 225 -14.36 18.97 -2.70
C LEU A 225 -15.56 19.62 -1.99
N LYS A 226 -16.19 18.88 -1.06
CA LYS A 226 -17.22 19.45 -0.17
C LYS A 226 -16.69 20.60 0.69
N ILE A 227 -15.40 20.54 1.03
CA ILE A 227 -14.68 21.57 1.80
C ILE A 227 -13.52 22.02 0.92
N LEU A 228 -13.53 23.28 0.52
CA LEU A 228 -12.43 23.84 -0.28
C LEU A 228 -11.12 23.76 0.52
N PRO A 229 -9.98 23.44 -0.13
CA PRO A 229 -8.69 23.48 0.52
C PRO A 229 -8.47 24.85 1.19
N ASN A 230 -7.97 24.82 2.40
CA ASN A 230 -7.52 26.00 3.12
C ASN A 230 -6.21 25.67 3.85
N ASP A 231 -5.63 26.65 4.53
CA ASP A 231 -4.36 26.46 5.25
C ASP A 231 -4.52 25.68 6.57
N GLN A 232 -5.69 25.09 6.84
CA GLN A 232 -5.96 24.30 8.05
C GLN A 232 -5.97 22.80 7.75
N CYS A 233 -5.38 22.01 8.65
CA CYS A 233 -5.52 20.56 8.60
C CYS A 233 -6.92 20.15 9.04
N HIS A 234 -7.72 19.66 8.10
CA HIS A 234 -9.00 19.02 8.42
C HIS A 234 -8.76 17.54 8.71
N LEU A 235 -9.35 17.04 9.79
CA LEU A 235 -9.37 15.61 10.06
C LEU A 235 -10.24 14.93 9.00
N PRO A 236 -9.71 13.99 8.20
CA PRO A 236 -10.51 13.29 7.22
C PRO A 236 -11.53 12.38 7.92
N ILE A 237 -12.76 12.35 7.39
CA ILE A 237 -13.76 11.34 7.76
C ILE A 237 -13.46 10.11 6.90
N GLY A 238 -12.75 9.12 7.45
CA GLY A 238 -12.32 7.92 6.72
C GLY A 238 -11.50 6.94 7.55
N GLY A 239 -11.03 5.86 6.91
CA GLY A 239 -10.11 4.90 7.52
C GLY A 239 -8.70 5.48 7.77
N SER A 240 -7.88 4.77 8.54
CA SER A 240 -6.51 5.18 8.84
C SER A 240 -5.57 4.89 7.67
N LEU A 241 -4.83 5.92 7.21
CA LEU A 241 -3.77 5.76 6.21
C LEU A 241 -2.60 4.92 6.76
N ILE A 242 -2.29 5.06 8.05
CA ILE A 242 -1.24 4.31 8.74
C ILE A 242 -1.89 3.59 9.92
N GLN A 243 -1.63 2.29 10.05
CA GLN A 243 -2.19 1.47 11.12
C GLN A 243 -1.07 0.71 11.85
N PHE A 244 -1.10 0.84 13.17
CA PHE A 244 -0.27 0.08 14.08
C PHE A 244 -0.93 -1.27 14.37
N ASP A 245 -0.10 -2.31 14.55
CA ASP A 245 -0.55 -3.61 14.99
C ASP A 245 -0.89 -3.53 16.48
N ILE A 246 -2.16 -3.72 16.79
CA ILE A 246 -2.70 -3.77 18.15
C ILE A 246 -3.17 -5.19 18.51
N SER A 247 -2.87 -6.18 17.66
CA SER A 247 -3.30 -7.55 17.83
C SER A 247 -2.59 -8.20 19.02
N SER A 248 -3.33 -9.00 19.79
CA SER A 248 -2.74 -9.88 20.80
C SER A 248 -1.88 -11.01 20.19
N GLN A 249 -1.93 -11.20 18.86
CA GLN A 249 -1.15 -12.18 18.12
C GLN A 249 0.21 -11.61 17.63
N THR A 250 0.52 -10.36 17.93
CA THR A 250 1.76 -9.72 17.47
C THR A 250 3.02 -10.48 17.92
N SER A 251 3.99 -10.68 17.03
CA SER A 251 5.29 -11.28 17.38
C SER A 251 6.35 -10.27 17.82
N LEU A 252 6.00 -8.99 17.87
CA LEU A 252 6.94 -7.92 18.17
C LEU A 252 7.34 -7.95 19.65
N ALA A 253 8.66 -7.93 19.88
CA ALA A 253 9.25 -7.84 21.22
C ALA A 253 9.51 -6.39 21.67
N SER A 254 9.33 -5.43 20.76
CA SER A 254 9.54 -4.00 20.99
C SER A 254 8.41 -3.19 20.35
N PRO A 255 8.19 -1.94 20.80
CA PRO A 255 7.23 -1.04 20.15
C PRO A 255 7.52 -0.87 18.66
N GLN A 256 6.43 -0.74 17.89
CA GLN A 256 6.49 -0.40 16.48
C GLN A 256 7.04 1.01 16.28
N VAL A 257 7.81 1.20 15.21
CA VAL A 257 8.45 2.47 14.89
C VAL A 257 7.95 2.97 13.55
N LEU A 258 7.44 4.21 13.53
CA LEU A 258 7.08 4.95 12.33
C LEU A 258 8.06 6.11 12.15
N ILE A 259 8.69 6.19 10.98
CA ILE A 259 9.60 7.29 10.60
C ILE A 259 9.10 7.88 9.28
N LEU A 260 8.83 9.19 9.29
CA LEU A 260 8.45 9.97 8.11
C LEU A 260 9.43 11.14 7.97
N GLU A 261 10.26 11.15 6.93
CA GLU A 261 11.30 12.17 6.76
C GLU A 261 11.40 12.66 5.31
N LEU A 262 11.65 13.96 5.15
CA LEU A 262 12.01 14.58 3.87
C LEU A 262 13.39 15.22 4.01
N HIS A 263 14.38 14.71 3.28
CA HIS A 263 15.67 15.37 3.20
C HIS A 263 15.63 16.40 2.08
N TYR A 264 15.41 17.66 2.44
CA TYR A 264 15.68 18.75 1.52
C TYR A 264 17.20 18.79 1.28
N GLY A 265 17.61 18.49 0.05
CA GLY A 265 18.99 18.70 -0.37
C GLY A 265 19.38 20.13 -0.04
N GLN A 266 20.44 20.30 0.75
CA GLN A 266 21.04 21.60 0.97
C GLN A 266 21.46 22.15 -0.39
N ILE A 267 20.69 23.09 -0.93
CA ILE A 267 21.18 23.98 -1.97
C ILE A 267 22.33 24.73 -1.32
N ARG A 268 23.57 24.28 -1.58
CA ARG A 268 24.74 25.08 -1.31
C ARG A 268 24.61 26.32 -2.18
N ASN A 269 24.14 27.42 -1.58
CA ASN A 269 24.44 28.75 -2.08
C ASN A 269 25.96 28.89 -2.05
N GLN A 270 26.62 28.55 -3.16
CA GLN A 270 27.95 29.05 -3.43
C GLN A 270 27.76 30.40 -4.12
N ASN A 271 27.98 31.45 -3.32
CA ASN A 271 28.32 32.78 -3.81
C ASN A 271 29.67 32.72 -4.53
#